data_AF-A0A925D7Q3-F1
#
_entry.id   AF-A0A925D7Q3-F1
#
_cell.length_a   1.000
_cell.length_b   1.000
_cell.length_c   1.000
_cell.angle_alpha   90.00
_cell.angle_beta   90.00
_cell.angle_gamma   90.00
#
_symmetry.space_group_name_H-M   'P 1'
#
loop_
_entity.id
_entity.type
_entity.pdbx_description
1 polymer ?
#
loop_
_entity_poly.entity_id
_entity_poly.type
_entity_poly.pdbx_seq_one_letter_code
_entity_poly.pdbx_strand_id
1 'polypeptide(L)' 'AVAENKMREQPATWESGRFVHPHDACFDKEGNIFVVEWVLTGRVSLLKKVG' A
#
# COMPACT_ATOMS: atom_id res chain seq x y z
N ALA A 1 11.61 14.42 23.10
CA ALA A 1 11.75 14.24 21.64
C ALA A 1 10.48 13.57 21.14
N VAL A 2 9.81 14.14 20.13
CA VAL A 2 8.73 13.42 19.43
C VAL A 2 9.38 12.26 18.70
N ALA A 3 8.94 11.04 18.98
CA ALA A 3 9.39 9.88 18.23
C ALA A 3 8.93 10.06 16.77
N GLU A 4 9.89 10.15 15.85
CA GLU A 4 9.60 10.23 14.44
C GLU A 4 8.93 8.93 13.98
N ASN A 5 7.71 9.01 13.46
CA ASN A 5 7.00 7.86 12.93
C ASN A 5 7.62 7.46 11.58
N LYS A 6 8.56 6.50 11.60
CA LYS A 6 9.26 5.97 10.43
C LYS A 6 8.50 4.86 9.69
N MET A 7 7.17 4.89 9.72
CA MET A 7 6.33 3.84 9.11
C MET A 7 6.67 3.61 7.62
N ARG A 8 6.96 4.66 6.85
CA ARG A 8 7.33 4.53 5.42
C ARG A 8 8.67 3.84 5.14
N GLU A 9 9.51 3.64 6.15
CA GLU A 9 10.85 3.07 6.03
C GLU A 9 10.94 1.62 6.54
N GLN A 10 9.83 1.06 7.05
CA GLN A 10 9.82 -0.24 7.73
C GLN A 10 8.94 -1.28 7.03
N PRO A 11 9.34 -1.83 5.86
CA PRO A 11 8.54 -2.80 5.12
C PRO A 11 8.03 -4.00 5.92
N ALA A 12 8.82 -4.46 6.88
CA ALA A 12 8.51 -5.61 7.72
C ALA A 12 7.34 -5.38 8.69
N THR A 13 6.94 -4.14 8.95
CA THR A 13 5.82 -3.81 9.85
C THR A 13 4.50 -3.57 9.10
N TRP A 14 4.52 -3.58 7.77
CA TRP A 14 3.35 -3.28 6.98
C TRP A 14 2.39 -4.47 6.91
N GLU A 15 1.13 -4.21 7.23
CA GLU A 15 0.07 -5.23 7.20
C GLU A 15 -0.62 -5.27 5.84
N SER A 16 -0.97 -6.48 5.38
CA SER A 16 -1.83 -6.66 4.21
C SER A 16 -3.18 -5.99 4.42
N GLY A 17 -3.65 -5.23 3.44
CA GLY A 17 -4.92 -4.49 3.53
C GLY A 17 -4.86 -3.18 4.34
N ARG A 18 -3.72 -2.83 4.94
CA ARG A 18 -3.49 -1.49 5.51
C ARG A 18 -2.49 -0.71 4.67
N PHE A 19 -2.90 0.47 4.22
CA PHE A 19 -2.04 1.36 3.45
C PHE A 19 -1.25 2.30 4.35
N VAL A 20 -0.01 2.58 3.96
CA VAL A 20 0.87 3.55 4.61
C VAL A 20 0.74 4.90 3.93
N HIS A 21 0.85 4.93 2.60
CA HIS A 21 0.74 6.16 1.82
C HIS A 21 0.31 5.90 0.37
N PRO A 22 -0.98 5.56 0.14
CA PRO A 22 -1.49 5.29 -1.20
C PRO A 22 -1.61 6.59 -1.99
N HIS A 23 -1.20 6.58 -3.26
CA HIS A 23 -1.21 7.77 -4.12
C HIS A 23 -1.86 7.56 -5.48
N ASP A 24 -1.96 6.31 -5.96
CA ASP A 24 -2.65 6.00 -7.21
C ASP A 24 -3.23 4.58 -7.16
N ALA A 25 -4.26 4.35 -7.97
CA ALA A 25 -4.93 3.07 -8.10
C ALA A 25 -5.58 2.89 -9.48
N CYS A 26 -5.59 1.67 -9.98
CA CYS A 26 -6.27 1.34 -11.24
C CYS A 26 -6.96 -0.03 -11.17
N PHE A 27 -8.07 -0.15 -11.92
CA PHE A 27 -8.77 -1.42 -12.09
C PHE A 27 -8.15 -2.25 -13.22
N ASP A 28 -8.10 -3.56 -13.02
CA ASP A 28 -7.85 -4.49 -14.11
C ASP A 28 -9.14 -4.95 -14.81
N LYS A 29 -9.01 -5.83 -15.81
CA LYS A 29 -10.13 -6.34 -16.60
C LYS A 29 -11.06 -7.27 -15.81
N GLU A 30 -10.58 -7.86 -14.74
CA GLU A 30 -11.34 -8.76 -13.85
C GLU A 30 -12.02 -7.98 -12.71
N GLY A 31 -11.76 -6.67 -12.63
CA GLY A 31 -12.29 -5.78 -11.61
C GLY A 31 -11.49 -5.80 -10.30
N ASN A 32 -10.30 -6.40 -10.28
CA ASN A 32 -9.36 -6.23 -9.17
C ASN A 32 -8.78 -4.81 -9.19
N ILE A 33 -8.22 -4.38 -8.06
CA ILE A 33 -7.61 -3.05 -7.91
C ILE A 33 -6.13 -3.20 -7.59
N PHE A 34 -5.29 -2.54 -8.38
CA PHE A 34 -3.90 -2.28 -8.03
C PHE A 34 -3.82 -0.94 -7.27
N VAL A 35 -3.10 -0.91 -6.15
CA VAL A 35 -2.83 0.31 -5.37
C VAL A 35 -1.33 0.48 -5.23
N VAL A 36 -0.81 1.68 -5.52
CA VAL A 36 0.61 2.01 -5.39
C VAL A 36 0.86 3.00 -4.26
N GLU A 37 2.00 2.87 -3.58
CA GLU A 37 2.33 3.64 -2.39
C GLU A 37 3.73 4.28 -2.46
N TRP A 38 3.84 5.52 -1.98
CA TRP A 38 5.14 6.19 -1.79
C TRP A 38 5.71 5.85 -0.41
N VAL A 39 6.33 4.68 -0.35
CA VAL A 39 7.17 4.19 0.74
C VAL A 39 8.60 4.02 0.24
N LEU A 40 9.58 3.85 1.13
CA LEU A 40 11.01 3.88 0.78
C LEU A 40 11.38 2.92 -0.37
N THR A 41 10.85 1.71 -0.35
CA THR A 41 11.09 0.69 -1.39
C THR A 41 10.06 0.71 -2.52
N GLY A 42 9.05 1.57 -2.43
CA GLY A 42 7.77 1.42 -3.14
C GLY A 42 6.98 0.19 -2.65
N ARG A 43 5.66 0.20 -2.90
CA ARG A 43 4.78 -0.97 -2.70
C ARG A 43 3.65 -0.94 -3.73
N VAL A 44 3.34 -2.11 -4.28
CA VAL A 44 2.16 -2.36 -5.13
C VAL A 44 1.33 -3.45 -4.47
N SER A 45 0.06 -3.16 -4.18
CA SER A 45 -0.89 -4.11 -3.58
C SER A 45 -1.98 -4.48 -4.57
N LEU A 46 -2.28 -5.77 -4.71
CA LEU A 46 -3.44 -6.27 -5.48
C LEU A 46 -4.58 -6.61 -4.51
N LEU A 47 -5.71 -5.94 -4.66
CA LEU A 47 -6.96 -6.27 -3.98
C LEU A 47 -7.89 -6.99 -4.93
N LYS A 48 -8.33 -8.19 -4.53
CA LYS A 48 -9.23 -9.02 -5.34
C LYS A 48 -10.67 -8.53 -5.24
N LYS A 49 -11.38 -8.50 -6.36
CA LYS A 49 -12.84 -8.31 -6.36
C LYS A 49 -13.51 -9.48 -5.63
N VAL A 50 -14.37 -9.17 -4.68
CA VAL A 50 -15.18 -10.16 -3.93
C VAL A 50 -16.65 -9.91 -4.24
N GLY A 51 -17.19 -10.62 -5.25
CA GLY A 51 -18.58 -10.47 -5.70
C GLY A 51 -18.79 -11.01 -7.11
#